data_AF-A0A1N6TNN3-F1
#
_entry.id   AF-A0A1N6TNN3-F1
#
_cell.length_a   1.000
_cell.length_b   1.000
_cell.length_c   1.000
_cell.angle_alpha   90.00
_cell.angle_beta   90.00
_cell.angle_gamma   90.00
#
_symmetry.space_group_name_H-M   'P 1'
#
loop_
_entity.id
_entity.type
_entity.pdbx_description
1 polymer ?
#
loop_
_entity_poly.entity_id
_entity_poly.type
_entity_poly.pdbx_seq_one_letter_code
_entity_poly.pdbx_strand_id
1 'polypeptide(L)'
;MTIDLRGRSAMADHMVIASGRNARQVASIAEKLVERLKQQAGRSARVEGKETGDWVLIDTDDVIVHVFRPEVREFYQLEKMWMPADALRSAALDRLRADHAADQAGPTRN
;
A
#
# COMPACT_ATOMS: atom_id res chain seq x y z
N MET A 1 0.81 4.14 1.27
CA MET A 1 1.96 4.73 1.97
C MET A 1 3.21 3.96 1.60
N THR A 2 4.38 4.57 1.74
CA THR A 2 5.68 3.96 1.38
C THR A 2 6.61 4.04 2.57
N ILE A 3 7.40 2.99 2.77
CA ILE A 3 8.35 2.82 3.88
C ILE A 3 9.71 2.51 3.27
N ASP A 4 10.73 3.29 3.60
CA ASP A 4 12.12 3.10 3.12
C ASP A 4 12.83 2.02 3.94
N LEU A 5 13.11 0.87 3.35
CA LEU A 5 13.75 -0.25 4.03
C LEU A 5 15.28 -0.24 3.94
N ARG A 6 15.88 0.69 3.19
CA ARG A 6 17.34 0.73 3.00
C ARG A 6 18.06 0.90 4.33
N GLY A 7 19.08 0.09 4.54
CA GLY A 7 19.82 0.02 5.81
C GLY A 7 19.07 -0.66 6.96
N ARG A 8 17.85 -1.18 6.73
CA ARG A 8 17.02 -1.85 7.74
C ARG A 8 16.66 -3.29 7.36
N SER A 9 16.61 -3.58 6.07
CA SER A 9 16.39 -4.93 5.54
C SER A 9 17.20 -5.14 4.27
N ALA A 10 17.65 -6.37 4.04
CA ALA A 10 18.26 -6.80 2.79
C ALA A 10 17.23 -7.35 1.78
N MET A 11 15.95 -7.43 2.18
CA MET A 11 14.89 -8.04 1.39
C MET A 11 14.43 -7.16 0.21
N ALA A 12 14.34 -5.86 0.42
CA ALA A 12 13.91 -4.87 -0.58
C ALA A 12 14.35 -3.47 -0.14
N ASP A 13 14.39 -2.52 -1.08
CA ASP A 13 14.68 -1.12 -0.79
C ASP A 13 13.45 -0.39 -0.24
N HIS A 14 12.24 -0.76 -0.69
CA HIS A 14 11.00 -0.10 -0.26
C HIS A 14 9.87 -1.10 0.01
N MET A 15 9.04 -0.77 0.99
CA MET A 15 7.75 -1.41 1.21
C MET A 15 6.62 -0.42 0.97
N VAL A 16 5.64 -0.80 0.16
CA VAL A 16 4.41 -0.03 -0.04
C VAL A 16 3.27 -0.74 0.67
N ILE A 17 2.50 0.00 1.47
CA ILE A 17 1.27 -0.51 2.10
C ILE A 17 0.06 0.26 1.57
N ALA A 18 -0.84 -0.48 0.94
CA ALA A 18 -2.08 -0.02 0.34
C ALA A 18 -3.28 -0.80 0.90
N SER A 19 -4.48 -0.27 0.66
CA SER A 19 -5.72 -0.95 1.07
C SER A 19 -6.78 -0.90 -0.02
N GLY A 20 -7.51 -2.00 -0.17
CA GLY A 20 -8.77 -2.08 -0.92
C GLY A 20 -9.93 -2.29 0.04
N ARG A 21 -11.10 -1.71 -0.24
CA ARG A 21 -12.27 -1.73 0.67
C ARG A 21 -12.92 -3.10 0.83
N ASN A 22 -12.60 -4.04 -0.06
CA ASN A 22 -13.06 -5.43 -0.02
C ASN A 22 -12.12 -6.33 -0.83
N ALA A 23 -12.29 -7.65 -0.72
CA ALA A 23 -11.45 -8.64 -1.39
C ALA A 23 -11.36 -8.46 -2.91
N ARG A 24 -12.48 -8.12 -3.57
CA ARG A 24 -12.51 -7.85 -5.02
C ARG A 24 -11.64 -6.64 -5.38
N GLN A 25 -11.72 -5.56 -4.60
CA GLN A 25 -10.92 -4.37 -4.84
C GLN A 25 -9.42 -4.65 -4.60
N VAL A 26 -9.09 -5.40 -3.55
CA VAL A 26 -7.70 -5.82 -3.29
C VAL A 26 -7.13 -6.62 -4.46
N ALA A 27 -7.85 -7.65 -4.92
CA ALA A 27 -7.43 -8.46 -6.06
C ALA A 27 -7.29 -7.62 -7.35
N SER A 28 -8.22 -6.68 -7.60
CA SER A 28 -8.17 -5.79 -8.77
C SER A 28 -7.01 -4.81 -8.73
N ILE A 29 -6.66 -4.27 -7.55
CA ILE A 29 -5.48 -3.42 -7.38
C ILE A 29 -4.22 -4.23 -7.73
N ALA A 30 -4.09 -5.44 -7.18
CA ALA A 30 -2.93 -6.28 -7.41
C ALA A 30 -2.77 -6.64 -8.89
N GLU A 31 -3.85 -7.05 -9.55
CA GLU A 31 -3.86 -7.38 -10.97
C GLU A 31 -3.45 -6.20 -11.85
N LYS A 32 -4.06 -5.03 -11.64
CA LYS A 32 -3.74 -3.82 -12.41
C LYS A 32 -2.31 -3.35 -12.17
N LEU A 33 -1.79 -3.50 -10.96
CA LEU A 33 -0.40 -3.14 -10.66
C LEU A 33 0.56 -4.03 -11.43
N VAL A 34 0.36 -5.36 -11.39
CA VAL A 34 1.20 -6.33 -12.12
C VAL A 34 1.15 -6.08 -13.63
N GLU A 35 -0.04 -5.83 -14.18
CA GLU A 35 -0.20 -5.49 -15.59
C GLU A 35 0.61 -4.24 -15.96
N ARG A 36 0.49 -3.17 -15.17
CA ARG A 36 1.21 -1.91 -15.42
C ARG A 36 2.71 -2.05 -15.24
N LEU A 37 3.18 -2.80 -14.26
CA LEU A 37 4.60 -3.08 -14.06
C LEU A 37 5.20 -3.77 -15.30
N LYS A 38 4.49 -4.75 -15.86
CA LYS A 38 4.91 -5.42 -17.08
C LYS A 38 4.90 -4.48 -18.29
N GLN A 39 3.81 -3.71 -18.48
CA GLN A 39 3.64 -2.85 -19.64
C GLN A 39 4.56 -1.63 -19.65
N GLN A 40 4.81 -1.02 -18.48
CA GLN A 40 5.49 0.28 -18.37
C GLN A 40 6.94 0.15 -17.92
N ALA A 41 7.25 -0.83 -17.08
CA ALA A 41 8.59 -1.03 -16.54
C ALA A 41 9.28 -2.31 -17.07
N GLY A 42 8.58 -3.14 -17.84
CA GLY A 42 9.10 -4.43 -18.32
C GLY A 42 9.38 -5.43 -17.20
N ARG A 43 8.82 -5.21 -15.99
CA ARG A 43 9.10 -6.02 -14.80
C ARG A 43 8.05 -7.09 -14.58
N SER A 44 8.50 -8.30 -14.28
CA SER A 44 7.67 -9.35 -13.70
C SER A 44 7.57 -9.17 -12.19
N ALA A 45 6.44 -9.56 -11.62
CA ALA A 45 6.24 -9.57 -10.18
C ALA A 45 5.76 -10.95 -9.73
N ARG A 46 6.22 -11.40 -8.57
CA ARG A 46 5.62 -12.55 -7.88
C ARG A 46 4.41 -12.07 -7.09
N VAL A 47 3.31 -12.82 -7.13
CA VAL A 47 2.05 -12.45 -6.46
C VAL A 47 1.58 -13.61 -5.60
N GLU A 48 1.25 -13.32 -4.34
CA GLU A 48 0.75 -14.30 -3.38
C GLU A 48 -0.54 -13.79 -2.70
N GLY A 49 -1.47 -14.70 -2.38
CA GLY A 49 -2.72 -14.37 -1.66
C GLY A 49 -3.83 -13.72 -2.50
N LYS A 50 -3.63 -13.55 -3.82
CA LYS A 50 -4.61 -12.91 -4.73
C LYS A 50 -5.98 -13.60 -4.73
N GLU A 51 -6.01 -14.93 -4.60
CA GLU A 51 -7.26 -15.71 -4.63
C GLU A 51 -8.20 -15.40 -3.46
N THR A 52 -7.65 -15.18 -2.26
CA THR A 52 -8.44 -14.81 -1.07
C THR A 52 -8.74 -13.32 -1.06
N GLY A 53 -7.77 -12.47 -1.43
CA GLY A 53 -7.96 -11.01 -1.51
C GLY A 53 -8.03 -10.30 -0.15
N ASP A 54 -7.74 -10.98 0.95
CA ASP A 54 -7.65 -10.37 2.28
C ASP A 54 -6.31 -9.64 2.47
N TRP A 55 -5.23 -10.24 1.98
CA TRP A 55 -3.89 -9.69 1.91
C TRP A 55 -3.22 -10.25 0.65
N VAL A 56 -2.78 -9.35 -0.23
CA VAL A 56 -1.98 -9.68 -1.40
C VAL A 56 -0.59 -9.10 -1.26
N LEU A 57 0.42 -9.96 -1.45
CA LEU A 57 1.83 -9.61 -1.53
C LEU A 57 2.22 -9.56 -3.01
N ILE A 58 2.89 -8.48 -3.41
CA ILE A 58 3.41 -8.29 -4.77
C ILE A 58 4.88 -7.93 -4.63
N ASP A 59 5.74 -8.85 -5.04
CA ASP A 59 7.19 -8.74 -4.94
C ASP A 59 7.79 -8.40 -6.31
N THR A 60 8.56 -7.32 -6.35
CA THR A 60 9.24 -6.79 -7.54
C THR A 60 10.76 -6.67 -7.35
N ASP A 61 11.30 -7.44 -6.39
CA ASP A 61 12.68 -7.45 -5.92
C ASP A 61 13.08 -6.21 -5.11
N ASP A 62 13.08 -5.01 -5.70
CA ASP A 62 13.48 -3.76 -5.02
C ASP A 62 12.33 -3.10 -4.26
N VAL A 63 11.09 -3.37 -4.66
CA VAL A 63 9.88 -2.87 -4.01
C VAL A 63 8.92 -4.01 -3.70
N ILE A 64 8.42 -4.05 -2.45
CA ILE A 64 7.41 -5.00 -2.03
C ILE A 64 6.11 -4.26 -1.73
N VAL A 65 5.03 -4.61 -2.42
CA VAL A 65 3.72 -3.98 -2.25
C VAL A 65 2.78 -4.92 -1.52
N HIS A 66 2.26 -4.46 -0.39
CA HIS A 66 1.23 -5.12 0.38
C HIS A 66 -0.11 -4.42 0.15
N VAL A 67 -1.10 -5.16 -0.32
CA VAL A 67 -2.47 -4.66 -0.49
C VAL A 67 -3.38 -5.42 0.46
N PHE A 68 -3.98 -4.71 1.40
CA PHE A 68 -4.79 -5.31 2.46
C PHE A 68 -6.26 -4.91 2.37
N ARG A 69 -7.13 -5.75 2.93
CA ARG A 69 -8.41 -5.25 3.48
C ARG A 69 -8.16 -4.45 4.77
N PRO A 70 -8.99 -3.43 5.09
CA PRO A 70 -8.71 -2.52 6.21
C PRO A 70 -8.52 -3.23 7.54
N GLU A 71 -9.39 -4.17 7.89
CA GLU A 71 -9.35 -4.93 9.12
C GLU A 71 -8.17 -5.89 9.21
N VAL A 72 -7.71 -6.43 8.07
CA VAL A 72 -6.52 -7.30 8.01
C VAL A 72 -5.25 -6.46 8.23
N ARG A 73 -5.20 -5.26 7.64
CA ARG A 73 -4.12 -4.30 7.87
C ARG A 73 -4.04 -3.88 9.34
N GLU A 74 -5.20 -3.62 9.95
CA GLU A 74 -5.29 -3.24 11.37
C GLU A 74 -4.91 -4.38 12.31
N PHE A 75 -5.14 -5.63 11.91
CA PHE A 75 -4.70 -6.80 12.66
C PHE A 75 -3.17 -6.97 12.61
N TYR A 76 -2.56 -6.93 11.41
CA TYR A 76 -1.12 -7.20 11.26
C TYR A 76 -0.21 -6.00 11.56
N GLN A 77 -0.68 -4.76 11.35
CA GLN A 77 0.02 -3.52 11.71
C GLN A 77 1.48 -3.46 11.24
N LEU A 78 1.77 -3.89 10.00
CA LEU A 78 3.14 -3.93 9.47
C LEU A 78 3.84 -2.55 9.58
N GLU A 79 3.09 -1.46 9.45
CA GLU A 79 3.59 -0.10 9.68
C GLU A 79 4.27 0.07 11.04
N LYS A 80 3.70 -0.48 12.12
CA LYS A 80 4.26 -0.33 13.46
C LYS A 80 5.55 -1.12 13.63
N MET A 81 5.72 -2.21 12.88
CA MET A 81 6.94 -3.00 12.89
C MET A 81 8.05 -2.33 12.08
N TRP A 82 7.71 -1.73 10.93
CA TRP A 82 8.69 -1.22 9.97
C TRP A 82 8.86 0.30 9.97
N MET A 83 8.09 1.06 10.75
CA MET A 83 8.25 2.52 10.85
C MET A 83 8.66 2.92 12.28
N PRO A 84 9.57 3.91 12.42
CA PRO A 84 9.75 4.61 13.68
C PRO A 84 8.45 5.27 14.13
N ALA A 85 8.23 5.37 15.45
CA ALA A 85 7.01 5.96 16.02
C ALA A 85 6.72 7.38 15.50
N ASP A 86 7.76 8.20 15.30
CA ASP A 86 7.61 9.57 14.81
C ASP A 86 7.20 9.63 13.32
N ALA A 87 7.69 8.68 12.51
CA ALA A 87 7.28 8.56 11.12
C ALA A 87 5.80 8.16 11.02
N LEU A 88 5.34 7.27 11.89
CA LEU A 88 3.93 6.87 11.95
C LEU A 88 3.03 8.04 12.35
N ARG A 89 3.44 8.83 13.35
CA ARG A 89 2.71 10.04 13.78
C ARG A 89 2.61 11.06 12.64
N SER A 90 3.71 11.28 11.93
CA SER A 90 3.76 12.22 10.80
C SER A 90 2.80 11.78 9.68
N ALA A 91 2.83 10.50 9.30
CA ALA A 91 1.91 9.95 8.30
C ALA A 91 0.42 10.05 8.72
N ALA A 92 0.12 9.89 10.01
CA ALA A 92 -1.23 10.07 10.53
C ALA A 92 -1.70 11.53 10.43
N LEU A 93 -0.84 12.50 10.79
CA LEU A 93 -1.13 13.93 10.67
C LEU A 93 -1.35 14.36 9.22
N ASP A 94 -0.54 13.86 8.29
CA ASP A 94 -0.69 14.18 6.87
C ASP A 94 -2.01 13.66 6.30
N ARG A 95 -2.48 12.51 6.79
CA ARG A 95 -3.80 11.98 6.42
C ARG A 95 -4.94 12.86 6.93
N LEU A 96 -4.89 13.28 8.19
CA LEU A 96 -5.89 14.18 8.78
C LEU A 96 -5.98 15.52 8.04
N ARG A 97 -4.81 16.04 7.60
CA ARG A 97 -4.74 17.25 6.77
C ARG A 97 -5.38 17.05 5.40
N ALA A 98 -5.10 15.92 4.74
CA ALA A 98 -5.69 15.60 3.44
C ALA A 98 -7.22 15.47 3.51
N ASP A 99 -7.73 14.83 4.57
CA ASP A 99 -9.18 14.66 4.78
C ASP A 99 -9.88 16.01 5.03
N HIS A 100 -9.28 16.90 5.85
CA HIS A 100 -9.80 18.26 6.06
C HIS A 100 -9.78 19.12 4.79
N ALA A 101 -8.78 18.96 3.92
CA ALA A 101 -8.70 19.67 2.67
C ALA A 101 -9.78 19.19 1.67
N ALA A 102 -10.08 17.89 1.65
CA ALA A 102 -11.12 17.32 0.80
C ALA A 102 -12.54 17.77 1.20
N ASP A 103 -12.81 17.92 2.50
CA ASP A 103 -14.11 18.38 3.01
C ASP A 103 -14.38 19.87 2.69
N GLN A 104 -13.32 20.69 2.68
CA GLN A 104 -13.41 22.11 2.32
C GLN A 104 -13.53 22.37 0.81
N ALA A 105 -13.15 21.41 -0.03
CA ALA A 105 -13.21 21.50 -1.49
C ALA A 105 -14.56 21.04 -2.08
N GLY A 106 -15.66 21.21 -1.31
CA GLY A 106 -17.02 20.73 -1.63
C GLY A 106 -17.46 20.91 -3.10
N PRO A 107 -18.42 20.08 -3.57
CA PRO A 107 -18.62 19.83 -5.00
C PRO A 107 -18.86 21.11 -5.78
N THR A 108 -18.01 21.38 -6.76
CA THR A 108 -18.20 22.45 -7.74
C THR A 108 -19.53 22.20 -8.45
N ARG A 109 -20.58 22.90 -8.00
CA ARG A 109 -21.92 22.91 -8.60
C ARG A 109 -21.78 23.27 -10.08
N ASN A 110 -22.26 22.40 -10.96
CA ASN A 110 -22.58 22.72 -12.35
C ASN A 110 -24.10 22.71 -12.50
#